data_AF-A0A7J4JJY5-F1
#
_entry.id   AF-A0A7J4JJY5-F1
#
_cell.length_a   1.000
_cell.length_b   1.000
_cell.length_c   1.000
_cell.angle_alpha   90.00
_cell.angle_beta   90.00
_cell.angle_gamma   90.00
#
_symmetry.space_group_name_H-M   'P 1'
#
loop_
_entity.id
_entity.type
_entity.pdbx_description
1 polymer ?
#
loop_
_entity_poly.entity_id
_entity_poly.type
_entity_poly.pdbx_seq_one_letter_code
_entity_poly.pdbx_strand_id
1 'polypeptide(L)'
;MGGRVRVLPDNYISFENGCVDRFGTVLTVRPIGRCAPGFYPYFVTCNASFRRVALEAIGLFDEDFFYYEEPDVCVRLLRAGHALVFENKALVYHHVIPGGKYQQDKFYWMARGRRRFALKNFSNELSVLGLVFFEAINLARNGRRFASGLIGSRKPISPARVLSTLKGAVAGYASGLAFLSTHHLPLRFF
;
A
#
# COMPACT_ATOMS: atom_id res chain seq x y z
N MET A 1 -14.36 0.75 11.57
CA MET A 1 -14.01 -0.54 12.20
C MET A 1 -13.64 -1.51 11.09
N GLY A 2 -12.74 -2.43 11.33
CA GLY A 2 -12.40 -3.50 10.38
C GLY A 2 -11.95 -4.75 11.14
N GLY A 3 -11.82 -5.86 10.44
CA GLY A 3 -11.50 -7.13 11.08
C GLY A 3 -10.59 -8.04 10.27
N ARG A 4 -10.39 -9.25 10.78
CA ARG A 4 -9.50 -10.24 10.16
C ARG A 4 -10.08 -10.75 8.84
N VAL A 5 -9.22 -11.03 7.85
CA VAL A 5 -9.63 -11.59 6.56
C VAL A 5 -8.86 -12.87 6.27
N ARG A 6 -9.58 -13.98 6.14
CA ARG A 6 -9.03 -15.25 5.64
C ARG A 6 -9.41 -15.47 4.20
N VAL A 7 -8.50 -16.04 3.44
CA VAL A 7 -8.70 -16.35 2.02
C VAL A 7 -9.06 -17.80 1.84
N LEU A 8 -10.09 -18.10 1.05
CA LEU A 8 -10.47 -19.45 0.64
C LEU A 8 -9.94 -19.78 -0.77
N PRO A 9 -9.59 -21.05 -1.06
CA PRO A 9 -9.77 -22.23 -0.20
C PRO A 9 -8.64 -22.49 0.80
N ASP A 10 -7.46 -21.87 0.61
CA ASP A 10 -6.23 -22.19 1.35
C ASP A 10 -6.25 -21.78 2.84
N ASN A 11 -7.31 -21.06 3.26
CA ASN A 11 -7.59 -20.62 4.63
C ASN A 11 -6.46 -19.80 5.31
N TYR A 12 -5.59 -19.15 4.52
CA TYR A 12 -4.54 -18.30 5.06
C TYR A 12 -5.07 -16.92 5.45
N ILE A 13 -4.41 -16.27 6.42
CA ILE A 13 -4.75 -14.90 6.83
C ILE A 13 -4.14 -13.93 5.82
N SER A 14 -4.99 -13.24 5.07
CA SER A 14 -4.59 -12.22 4.11
C SER A 14 -4.45 -10.83 4.73
N PHE A 15 -5.22 -10.56 5.79
CA PHE A 15 -5.18 -9.31 6.54
C PHE A 15 -5.49 -9.53 8.02
N GLU A 16 -4.69 -8.91 8.89
CA GLU A 16 -4.83 -8.86 10.34
C GLU A 16 -4.06 -7.66 10.91
N ASN A 17 -4.79 -6.70 11.48
CA ASN A 17 -4.25 -5.52 12.17
C ASN A 17 -3.16 -4.76 11.38
N GLY A 18 -3.43 -4.51 10.10
CA GLY A 18 -2.47 -3.92 9.19
C GLY A 18 -2.08 -2.47 9.50
N CYS A 19 -0.87 -2.09 9.10
CA CYS A 19 -0.39 -0.71 9.18
C CYS A 19 0.34 -0.27 7.90
N VAL A 20 0.39 1.03 7.67
CA VAL A 20 1.11 1.67 6.57
C VAL A 20 2.05 2.76 7.11
N ASP A 21 3.25 2.90 6.55
CA ASP A 21 4.16 4.01 6.87
C ASP A 21 4.00 5.19 5.89
N ARG A 22 4.67 6.31 6.20
CA ARG A 22 4.64 7.53 5.35
C ARG A 22 5.18 7.35 3.93
N PHE A 23 5.93 6.27 3.67
CA PHE A 23 6.48 5.94 2.36
C PHE A 23 5.58 4.96 1.58
N GLY A 24 4.49 4.51 2.19
CA GLY A 24 3.55 3.55 1.62
C GLY A 24 4.00 2.09 1.76
N THR A 25 4.90 1.77 2.69
CA THR A 25 5.15 0.37 3.09
C THR A 25 3.93 -0.15 3.83
N VAL A 26 3.29 -1.19 3.30
CA VAL A 26 2.14 -1.83 3.93
C VAL A 26 2.54 -3.12 4.63
N LEU A 27 2.04 -3.30 5.84
CA LEU A 27 2.08 -4.55 6.60
C LEU A 27 0.63 -5.03 6.70
N THR A 28 0.31 -6.17 6.11
CA THR A 28 -1.08 -6.67 6.06
C THR A 28 -1.41 -7.57 7.24
N VAL A 29 -0.43 -8.29 7.79
CA VAL A 29 -0.61 -9.24 8.89
C VAL A 29 0.39 -8.90 10.00
N ARG A 30 -0.13 -8.56 11.17
CA ARG A 30 0.64 -8.20 12.36
C ARG A 30 -0.07 -8.67 13.63
N PRO A 31 0.67 -8.85 14.74
CA PRO A 31 0.06 -9.04 16.05
C PRO A 31 -0.92 -7.91 16.38
N ILE A 32 -1.98 -8.25 17.13
CA ILE A 32 -2.97 -7.29 17.62
C ILE A 32 -2.27 -6.30 18.56
N GLY A 33 -2.54 -5.02 18.36
CA GLY A 33 -1.93 -3.95 19.14
C GLY A 33 -1.67 -2.71 18.30
N ARG A 34 -1.00 -1.71 18.90
CA ARG A 34 -0.68 -0.46 18.21
C ARG A 34 0.30 -0.70 17.06
N CYS A 35 0.21 0.14 16.04
CA CYS A 35 1.26 0.25 15.04
C CYS A 35 2.57 0.72 15.70
N ALA A 36 3.71 0.31 15.13
CA ALA A 36 5.00 0.84 15.55
C ALA A 36 5.07 2.36 15.27
N PRO A 37 5.95 3.11 15.96
CA PRO A 37 6.16 4.52 15.64
C PRO A 37 6.42 4.75 14.15
N GLY A 38 5.75 5.75 13.56
CA GLY A 38 5.81 6.04 12.12
C GLY A 38 4.90 5.19 11.23
N PHE A 39 4.12 4.28 11.81
CA PHE A 39 3.10 3.50 11.12
C PHE A 39 1.68 3.87 11.58
N TYR A 40 0.74 3.82 10.65
CA TYR A 40 -0.67 4.19 10.84
C TYR A 40 -1.55 2.97 10.55
N PRO A 41 -2.59 2.70 11.37
CA PRO A 41 -3.50 1.60 11.11
C PRO A 41 -4.31 1.87 9.84
N TYR A 42 -4.53 0.83 9.05
CA TYR A 42 -5.46 0.86 7.91
C TYR A 42 -6.27 -0.44 7.88
N PHE A 43 -7.36 -0.46 7.12
CA PHE A 43 -8.15 -1.66 6.87
C PHE A 43 -8.23 -1.94 5.38
N VAL A 44 -8.41 -3.22 5.04
CA VAL A 44 -8.80 -3.62 3.69
C VAL A 44 -10.31 -3.45 3.53
N THR A 45 -10.73 -2.96 2.37
CA THR A 45 -12.13 -2.66 2.01
C THR A 45 -13.01 -3.89 2.05
N CYS A 46 -12.47 -5.09 1.81
CA CYS A 46 -13.23 -6.34 1.93
C CYS A 46 -13.70 -6.65 3.36
N ASN A 47 -13.15 -5.99 4.39
CA ASN A 47 -13.63 -6.06 5.77
C ASN A 47 -13.44 -4.74 6.51
N ALA A 48 -14.14 -3.71 6.03
CA ALA A 48 -14.17 -2.40 6.68
C ALA A 48 -15.60 -1.84 6.72
N SER A 49 -15.91 -1.12 7.78
CA SER A 49 -17.14 -0.35 7.94
C SER A 49 -16.81 1.03 8.45
N PHE A 50 -17.37 2.05 7.81
CA PHE A 50 -17.12 3.45 8.09
C PHE A 50 -18.42 4.16 8.44
N ARG A 51 -18.35 5.16 9.31
CA ARG A 51 -19.49 6.07 9.49
C ARG A 51 -19.61 6.93 8.24
N ARG A 52 -20.80 6.97 7.63
CA ARG A 52 -21.08 7.75 6.41
C ARG A 52 -20.60 9.20 6.55
N VAL A 53 -21.03 9.88 7.61
CA VAL A 53 -20.67 11.28 7.89
C VAL A 53 -19.16 11.52 7.98
N ALA A 54 -18.40 10.53 8.49
CA ALA A 54 -16.94 10.64 8.59
C ALA A 54 -16.27 10.47 7.22
N LEU A 55 -16.77 9.57 6.36
CA LEU A 55 -16.26 9.43 5.00
C LEU A 55 -16.59 10.64 4.12
N GLU A 56 -17.83 11.13 4.19
CA GLU A 56 -18.26 12.31 3.43
C GLU A 56 -17.43 13.54 3.83
N ALA A 57 -17.17 13.73 5.13
CA ALA A 57 -16.38 14.85 5.63
C ALA A 57 -14.93 14.89 5.10
N ILE A 58 -14.33 13.74 4.78
CA ILE A 58 -12.97 13.66 4.23
C ILE A 58 -12.95 13.61 2.69
N GLY A 59 -14.10 13.69 2.03
CA GLY A 59 -14.21 13.62 0.57
C GLY A 59 -14.20 12.21 -0.01
N LEU A 60 -14.74 11.21 0.70
CA LEU A 60 -14.89 9.82 0.25
C LEU A 60 -13.55 9.16 -0.15
N PHE A 61 -13.59 8.18 -1.05
CA PHE A 61 -12.41 7.59 -1.67
C PHE A 61 -11.91 8.48 -2.82
N ASP A 62 -10.60 8.52 -3.03
CA ASP A 62 -10.02 9.22 -4.18
C ASP A 62 -9.98 8.25 -5.36
N GLU A 63 -10.85 8.50 -6.34
CA GLU A 63 -11.11 7.64 -7.50
C GLU A 63 -9.90 7.49 -8.44
N ASP A 64 -8.89 8.35 -8.33
CA ASP A 64 -7.67 8.21 -9.10
C ASP A 64 -6.76 7.08 -8.58
N PHE A 65 -7.05 6.52 -7.40
CA PHE A 65 -6.33 5.36 -6.89
C PHE A 65 -6.94 4.07 -7.43
N PHE A 66 -6.11 3.35 -8.20
CA PHE A 66 -6.39 1.94 -8.53
C PHE A 66 -5.79 0.96 -7.50
N TYR A 67 -4.70 1.38 -6.84
CA TYR A 67 -4.13 0.75 -5.64
C TYR A 67 -3.81 1.87 -4.64
N TYR A 68 -3.81 1.55 -3.34
CA TYR A 68 -3.55 2.47 -2.21
C TYR A 68 -4.75 3.33 -1.77
N GLU A 69 -5.93 3.11 -2.33
CA GLU A 69 -7.20 3.72 -1.90
C GLU A 69 -7.55 3.39 -0.44
N GLU A 70 -7.26 2.16 0.00
CA GLU A 70 -7.48 1.67 1.36
C GLU A 70 -6.63 2.39 2.43
N PRO A 71 -5.28 2.42 2.33
CA PRO A 71 -4.48 3.19 3.26
C PRO A 71 -4.72 4.70 3.14
N ASP A 72 -5.00 5.24 1.95
CA ASP A 72 -5.29 6.67 1.76
C ASP A 72 -6.50 7.11 2.59
N VAL A 73 -7.64 6.42 2.44
CA VAL A 73 -8.86 6.79 3.18
C VAL A 73 -8.67 6.64 4.69
N CYS A 74 -7.94 5.60 5.13
CA CYS A 74 -7.69 5.36 6.55
C CYS A 74 -6.79 6.46 7.16
N VAL A 75 -5.73 6.87 6.47
CA VAL A 75 -4.85 7.94 6.94
C VAL A 75 -5.59 9.28 6.98
N ARG A 76 -6.43 9.59 5.99
CA ARG A 76 -7.27 10.79 6.01
C ARG A 76 -8.27 10.78 7.16
N LEU A 77 -8.90 9.65 7.46
CA LEU A 77 -9.77 9.50 8.64
C LEU A 77 -9.00 9.77 9.95
N LEU A 78 -7.80 9.20 10.12
CA LEU A 78 -6.98 9.45 11.31
C LEU A 78 -6.65 10.94 11.48
N ARG A 79 -6.31 11.61 10.38
CA ARG A 79 -5.94 13.03 10.39
C ARG A 79 -7.14 13.96 10.64
N ALA A 80 -8.34 13.51 10.30
CA ALA A 80 -9.58 14.16 10.69
C ALA A 80 -9.98 13.88 12.15
N GLY A 81 -9.15 13.17 12.93
CA GLY A 81 -9.39 12.88 14.34
C GLY A 81 -10.26 11.66 14.60
N HIS A 82 -10.58 10.86 13.56
CA HIS A 82 -11.33 9.63 13.74
C HIS A 82 -10.42 8.47 14.18
N ALA A 83 -10.96 7.58 15.02
CA ALA A 83 -10.29 6.35 15.40
C ALA A 83 -10.58 5.21 14.41
N LEU A 84 -9.55 4.42 14.10
CA LEU A 84 -9.71 3.11 13.43
C LEU A 84 -9.59 2.00 14.46
N VAL A 85 -10.67 1.23 14.61
CA VAL A 85 -10.79 0.11 15.57
C VAL A 85 -10.72 -1.21 14.82
N PHE A 86 -9.69 -2.01 15.12
CA PHE A 86 -9.57 -3.39 14.64
C PHE A 86 -10.29 -4.32 15.62
N GLU A 87 -11.17 -5.18 15.09
CA GLU A 87 -11.86 -6.21 15.87
C GLU A 87 -11.52 -7.59 15.33
N ASN A 88 -10.82 -8.36 16.15
CA ASN A 88 -10.33 -9.67 15.76
C ASN A 88 -11.46 -10.69 15.55
N LYS A 89 -12.57 -10.54 16.27
CA LYS A 89 -13.74 -11.42 16.16
C LYS A 89 -14.59 -11.13 14.92
N ALA A 90 -14.43 -9.97 14.29
CA ALA A 90 -15.09 -9.61 13.03
C ALA A 90 -14.36 -10.27 11.84
N LEU A 91 -14.37 -11.60 11.80
CA LEU A 91 -13.71 -12.39 10.76
C LEU A 91 -14.60 -12.48 9.51
N VAL A 92 -14.00 -12.26 8.34
CA VAL A 92 -14.61 -12.60 7.04
C VAL A 92 -13.75 -13.58 6.24
N TYR A 93 -14.41 -14.35 5.38
CA TYR A 93 -13.78 -15.26 4.44
C TYR A 93 -13.91 -14.69 3.02
N HIS A 94 -12.77 -14.43 2.37
CA HIS A 94 -12.69 -13.87 1.05
C HIS A 94 -12.33 -14.95 0.03
N HIS A 95 -13.21 -15.20 -0.94
CA HIS A 95 -12.95 -16.11 -2.04
C HIS A 95 -12.13 -15.39 -3.11
N VAL A 96 -10.93 -15.90 -3.40
CA VAL A 96 -10.15 -15.45 -4.58
C VAL A 96 -10.26 -16.47 -5.69
N ILE A 97 -10.38 -15.93 -6.91
CA ILE A 97 -10.38 -16.75 -8.12
C ILE A 97 -9.00 -17.41 -8.27
N PRO A 98 -8.92 -18.74 -8.41
CA PRO A 98 -7.66 -19.44 -8.66
C PRO A 98 -6.93 -18.85 -9.89
N GLY A 99 -5.64 -18.54 -9.74
CA GLY A 99 -4.83 -17.87 -10.76
C GLY A 99 -4.85 -16.34 -10.70
N GLY A 100 -5.82 -15.75 -10.00
CA GLY A 100 -6.00 -14.30 -9.88
C GLY A 100 -6.27 -13.61 -11.22
N LYS A 101 -6.77 -12.37 -11.19
CA LYS A 101 -6.69 -11.50 -12.37
C LYS A 101 -5.24 -11.01 -12.45
N TYR A 102 -4.40 -11.65 -13.27
CA TYR A 102 -3.13 -11.05 -13.65
C TYR A 102 -3.44 -9.77 -14.42
N GLN A 103 -3.19 -8.62 -13.79
CA GLN A 103 -3.32 -7.34 -14.44
C GLN A 103 -1.97 -7.00 -15.06
N GLN A 104 -1.93 -6.82 -16.38
CA GLN A 104 -0.70 -6.56 -17.12
C GLN A 104 0.06 -5.36 -16.54
N ASP A 105 -0.67 -4.33 -16.09
CA ASP A 105 -0.11 -3.09 -15.55
C ASP A 105 -0.12 -3.02 -14.02
N LYS A 106 -0.24 -4.16 -13.32
CA LYS A 106 -0.28 -4.21 -11.86
C LYS A 106 0.83 -3.39 -11.20
N PHE A 107 2.06 -3.58 -11.67
CA PHE A 107 3.23 -2.91 -11.08
C PHE A 107 3.27 -1.42 -11.36
N TYR A 108 2.73 -0.98 -12.50
CA TYR A 108 2.53 0.43 -12.80
C TYR A 108 1.56 1.07 -11.80
N TRP A 109 0.36 0.50 -11.66
CA TRP A 109 -0.65 1.06 -10.77
C TRP A 109 -0.24 1.00 -9.30
N MET A 110 0.44 -0.07 -8.86
CA MET A 110 0.98 -0.17 -7.50
C MET A 110 2.06 0.88 -7.22
N ALA A 111 3.00 1.09 -8.15
CA ALA A 111 4.07 2.08 -7.98
C ALA A 111 3.52 3.51 -8.01
N ARG A 112 2.59 3.80 -8.94
CA ARG A 112 1.87 5.08 -9.01
C ARG A 112 1.10 5.35 -7.72
N GLY A 113 0.29 4.38 -7.29
CA GLY A 113 -0.52 4.46 -6.07
C GLY A 113 0.33 4.71 -4.83
N ARG A 114 1.41 3.93 -4.62
CA ARG A 114 2.32 4.14 -3.47
C ARG A 114 2.86 5.55 -3.42
N ARG A 115 3.35 6.05 -4.55
CA ARG A 115 4.03 7.34 -4.61
C ARG A 115 3.05 8.50 -4.45
N ARG A 116 1.89 8.42 -5.09
CA ARG A 116 0.79 9.37 -4.90
C ARG A 116 0.32 9.37 -3.45
N PHE A 117 0.12 8.21 -2.83
CA PHE A 117 -0.27 8.07 -1.42
C PHE A 117 0.71 8.77 -0.48
N ALA A 118 2.01 8.49 -0.65
CA ALA A 118 3.06 9.08 0.17
C ALA A 118 3.08 10.61 0.04
N LEU A 119 2.97 11.14 -1.18
CA LEU A 119 2.98 12.59 -1.42
C LEU A 119 1.70 13.27 -0.94
N LYS A 120 0.53 12.72 -1.28
CA LYS A 120 -0.78 13.26 -0.91
C LYS A 120 -0.96 13.35 0.59
N ASN A 121 -0.58 12.30 1.31
CA ASN A 121 -0.74 12.27 2.74
C ASN A 121 0.49 12.89 3.41
N PHE A 122 1.72 12.50 3.07
CA PHE A 122 2.87 12.79 3.92
C PHE A 122 3.85 13.83 3.37
N SER A 123 3.51 14.66 2.38
CA SER A 123 4.41 15.68 1.80
C SER A 123 5.22 16.47 2.86
N ASN A 124 4.53 17.03 3.86
CA ASN A 124 5.14 17.79 4.98
C ASN A 124 6.11 16.99 5.87
N GLU A 125 5.97 15.67 5.87
CA GLU A 125 6.73 14.72 6.69
C GLU A 125 7.81 13.98 5.89
N LEU A 126 7.85 14.22 4.57
CA LEU A 126 8.81 13.64 3.65
C LEU A 126 9.93 14.64 3.34
N SER A 127 11.15 14.11 3.26
CA SER A 127 12.29 14.80 2.67
C SER A 127 12.73 14.12 1.38
N VAL A 128 13.29 14.89 0.45
CA VAL A 128 13.85 14.36 -0.80
C VAL A 128 14.94 13.32 -0.49
N LEU A 129 15.85 13.63 0.45
CA LEU A 129 16.88 12.69 0.87
C LEU A 129 16.30 11.41 1.49
N GLY A 130 15.28 11.55 2.35
CA GLY A 130 14.60 10.41 2.95
C GLY A 130 13.92 9.50 1.93
N LEU A 131 13.32 10.10 0.89
CA LEU A 131 12.74 9.37 -0.24
C LEU A 131 13.81 8.63 -1.05
N VAL A 132 14.92 9.29 -1.39
CA VAL A 132 16.04 8.67 -2.11
C VAL A 132 16.61 7.49 -1.32
N PHE A 133 16.83 7.67 -0.01
CA PHE A 133 17.36 6.63 0.86
C PHE A 133 16.39 5.43 0.98
N PHE A 134 15.11 5.71 1.15
CA PHE A 134 14.07 4.67 1.19
C PHE A 134 14.04 3.84 -0.11
N GLU A 135 14.09 4.50 -1.27
CA GLU A 135 14.09 3.81 -2.55
C GLU A 135 15.39 3.01 -2.78
N ALA A 136 16.54 3.52 -2.34
CA ALA A 136 17.80 2.78 -2.38
C ALA A 136 17.73 1.49 -1.53
N ILE A 137 17.18 1.58 -0.31
CA ILE A 137 16.96 0.41 0.55
C ILE A 137 15.99 -0.58 -0.10
N ASN A 138 14.89 -0.09 -0.68
CA ASN A 138 13.92 -0.96 -1.35
C ASN A 138 14.52 -1.66 -2.56
N LEU A 139 15.31 -0.95 -3.36
CA LEU A 139 16.03 -1.52 -4.49
C LEU A 139 16.99 -2.62 -4.01
N ALA A 140 17.76 -2.36 -2.96
CA ALA A 140 18.67 -3.36 -2.38
C ALA A 140 17.92 -4.60 -1.85
N ARG A 141 16.80 -4.41 -1.14
CA ARG A 141 15.95 -5.52 -0.63
C ARG A 141 15.34 -6.35 -1.75
N ASN A 142 14.82 -5.69 -2.78
CA ASN A 142 14.22 -6.37 -3.93
C ASN A 142 15.27 -7.06 -4.80
N GLY A 143 16.45 -6.45 -4.97
CA GLY A 143 17.60 -7.04 -5.65
C GLY A 143 18.08 -8.32 -4.98
N ARG A 144 18.21 -8.32 -3.64
CA ARG A 144 18.53 -9.54 -2.87
C ARG A 144 17.48 -10.64 -3.05
N ARG A 145 16.19 -10.28 -3.03
CA ARG A 145 15.08 -11.22 -3.26
C ARG A 145 15.08 -11.80 -4.68
N PHE A 146 15.46 -11.01 -5.67
CA PHE A 146 15.61 -11.46 -7.05
C PHE A 146 16.79 -12.42 -7.20
N ALA A 147 17.95 -12.06 -6.64
CA ALA A 147 19.13 -12.92 -6.60
C ALA A 147 18.86 -14.25 -5.87
N SER A 148 18.15 -14.25 -4.74
CA SER A 148 17.76 -15.49 -4.05
C SER A 148 16.76 -16.35 -4.84
N GLY A 149 15.98 -15.73 -5.73
CA GLY A 149 15.07 -16.43 -6.65
C GLY A 149 15.79 -17.14 -7.79
N LEU A 150 16.93 -16.59 -8.25
CA LEU A 150 17.80 -17.23 -9.25
C LEU A 150 18.52 -18.49 -8.71
N ILE A 151 18.67 -18.60 -7.38
CA ILE A 151 19.31 -19.74 -6.69
C ILE A 151 18.32 -20.90 -6.45
N GLY A 152 17.11 -20.86 -7.05
CA GLY A 152 16.22 -22.04 -7.13
C GLY A 152 15.20 -22.20 -5.99
N SER A 153 15.02 -21.19 -5.13
CA SER A 153 14.03 -21.26 -4.03
C SER A 153 12.57 -21.01 -4.46
N ARG A 154 12.32 -20.63 -5.73
CA ARG A 154 10.98 -20.27 -6.26
C ARG A 154 10.85 -20.59 -7.75
N LYS A 155 9.61 -20.65 -8.26
CA LYS A 155 9.32 -20.82 -9.69
C LYS A 155 10.07 -19.76 -10.52
N PRO A 156 10.83 -20.15 -11.56
CA PRO A 156 11.57 -19.21 -12.38
C PRO A 156 10.62 -18.24 -13.11
N ILE A 157 11.00 -16.96 -13.15
CA ILE A 157 10.29 -15.89 -13.87
C ILE A 157 11.05 -15.61 -15.15
N SER A 158 10.37 -15.53 -16.30
CA SER A 158 11.04 -15.27 -17.58
C SER A 158 11.68 -13.87 -17.62
N PRO A 159 12.84 -13.69 -18.26
CA PRO A 159 13.51 -12.37 -18.36
C PRO A 159 12.61 -11.28 -18.95
N ALA A 160 11.79 -11.59 -19.96
CA ALA A 160 10.82 -10.66 -20.54
C ALA A 160 9.77 -10.20 -19.52
N ARG A 161 9.33 -11.09 -18.61
CA ARG A 161 8.40 -10.75 -17.53
C ARG A 161 9.06 -9.87 -16.46
N VAL A 162 10.36 -10.08 -16.20
CA VAL A 162 11.14 -9.21 -15.30
C VAL A 162 11.27 -7.80 -15.89
N LEU A 163 11.64 -7.70 -17.17
CA LEU A 163 11.81 -6.42 -17.84
C LEU A 163 10.50 -5.62 -17.91
N SER A 164 9.39 -6.27 -18.28
CA SER A 164 8.07 -5.64 -18.30
C SER A 164 7.62 -5.18 -16.90
N THR A 165 7.88 -6.00 -15.87
CA THR A 165 7.63 -5.62 -14.46
C THR A 165 8.42 -4.38 -14.05
N LEU A 166 9.71 -4.32 -14.38
CA LEU A 166 10.57 -3.18 -14.07
C LEU A 166 10.13 -1.93 -14.83
N LYS A 167 9.85 -2.04 -16.13
CA LYS A 167 9.34 -0.93 -16.95
C LYS A 167 8.04 -0.36 -16.38
N GLY A 168 7.10 -1.23 -16.02
CA GLY A 168 5.84 -0.83 -15.38
C GLY A 168 6.07 -0.12 -14.05
N ALA A 169 6.91 -0.67 -13.17
CA ALA A 169 7.22 -0.06 -11.88
C ALA A 169 7.87 1.34 -12.01
N VAL A 170 8.83 1.50 -12.92
CA VAL A 170 9.49 2.80 -13.17
C VAL A 170 8.51 3.83 -13.73
N ALA A 171 7.73 3.45 -14.75
CA ALA A 171 6.73 4.33 -15.35
C ALA A 171 5.64 4.72 -14.32
N GLY A 172 5.21 3.77 -13.49
CA GLY A 172 4.23 4.01 -12.43
C GLY A 172 4.77 4.96 -11.37
N TYR A 173 6.02 4.77 -10.93
CA TYR A 173 6.67 5.65 -9.97
C TYR A 173 6.78 7.09 -10.51
N ALA A 174 7.22 7.27 -11.76
CA ALA A 174 7.27 8.58 -12.42
C ALA A 174 5.89 9.23 -12.52
N SER A 175 4.86 8.45 -12.90
CA SER A 175 3.47 8.95 -12.92
C SER A 175 2.97 9.35 -11.54
N GLY A 176 3.33 8.61 -10.49
CA GLY A 176 2.99 8.98 -9.11
C GLY A 176 3.68 10.25 -8.63
N LEU A 177 4.91 10.52 -9.11
CA LEU A 177 5.61 11.79 -8.86
C LEU A 177 4.97 13.00 -9.55
N ALA A 178 4.27 12.81 -10.67
CA ALA A 178 3.54 13.88 -11.35
C ALA A 178 2.42 14.51 -10.49
N PHE A 179 2.10 13.89 -9.34
CA PHE A 179 1.28 14.54 -8.31
C PHE A 179 1.90 15.86 -7.81
N LEU A 180 3.24 15.97 -7.77
CA LEU A 180 3.95 17.20 -7.39
C LEU A 180 3.78 18.35 -8.39
N SER A 181 3.64 18.03 -9.69
CA SER A 181 3.50 19.08 -10.71
C SER A 181 2.07 19.58 -10.84
N THR A 182 1.10 18.84 -10.32
CA THR A 182 -0.33 19.18 -10.35
C THR A 182 -0.83 19.75 -9.03
N HIS A 183 -0.03 19.66 -7.96
CA HIS A 183 -0.38 20.12 -6.61
C HIS A 183 0.81 20.84 -5.98
N HIS A 184 0.60 22.03 -5.43
CA HIS A 184 1.63 22.76 -4.70
C HIS A 184 1.90 22.11 -3.34
N LEU A 185 2.79 21.12 -3.33
CA LEU A 185 3.12 20.34 -2.13
C LEU A 185 4.47 20.78 -1.54
N PRO A 186 4.53 21.04 -0.22
CA PRO A 186 5.79 21.26 0.47
C PRO A 186 6.57 19.95 0.59
N LEU A 187 7.75 19.87 -0.01
CA LEU A 187 8.72 18.80 0.25
C LEU A 187 9.95 19.40 0.93
N ARG A 188 10.49 18.71 1.95
CA ARG A 188 11.71 19.16 2.62
C ARG A 188 12.94 18.76 1.79
N PHE A 189 13.78 19.71 1.44
CA PHE A 189 15.03 19.45 0.72
C PHE A 189 16.17 19.05 1.67
N PHE A 190 16.02 19.31 2.97
CA PHE A 190 16.96 18.95 4.05
C PHE A 190 16.18 18.49 5.28
#